data_AF-A0AAD8XZI6-F1
#
_entry.id   AF-A0AAD8XZI6-F1
#
_cell.length_a   1.000
_cell.length_b   1.000
_cell.length_c   1.000
_cell.angle_alpha   90.00
_cell.angle_beta   90.00
_cell.angle_gamma   90.00
#
_symmetry.space_group_name_H-M   'P 1'
#
loop_
_entity.id
_entity.type
_entity.pdbx_description
1 polymer ?
#
loop_
_entity_poly.entity_id
_entity_poly.type
_entity_poly.pdbx_seq_one_letter_code
_entity_poly.pdbx_strand_id
1 'polypeptide(L)'
;MPSRKKAKGRARRAVKEAKAKKEEDSHTVVAAADQRQEGSLEAQMQRHQINAITEKKCCLHGIAPVSPSDVKICNDFIHKFIAVLTSIEDLSDSFTAATAVTKEEYTDVYSFKLESVVSILLSDGTQCILVGNNKLARLYAVLACHFEEWIAVKVRKTKPIFSWSKVYELLDSDIHTLVSYYRKRIPVHA
;
A
#
# COMPACT_ATOMS: atom_id res chain seq x y z
N MET A 1 27.73 -82.93 20.05
CA MET A 1 27.22 -81.53 20.08
C MET A 1 26.37 -81.28 18.85
N PRO A 2 25.03 -81.13 18.96
CA PRO A 2 24.14 -80.99 17.80
C PRO A 2 23.94 -79.51 17.40
N SER A 3 24.15 -79.19 16.12
CA SER A 3 24.09 -77.84 15.56
C SER A 3 22.67 -77.46 15.11
N ARG A 4 22.19 -76.30 15.59
CA ARG A 4 20.85 -75.72 15.37
C ARG A 4 20.71 -75.11 13.96
N LYS A 5 19.96 -75.76 13.08
CA LYS A 5 19.36 -75.14 11.87
C LYS A 5 17.91 -75.60 11.75
N LYS A 6 16.94 -74.69 11.96
CA LYS A 6 15.56 -74.65 11.41
C LYS A 6 14.66 -73.79 12.30
N ALA A 7 14.60 -72.47 12.05
CA ALA A 7 13.51 -71.60 12.54
C ALA A 7 13.59 -70.22 11.87
N LYS A 8 13.41 -70.12 10.54
CA LYS A 8 13.39 -68.80 9.86
C LYS A 8 12.55 -68.77 8.59
N GLY A 9 11.41 -69.45 8.59
CA GLY A 9 10.48 -69.45 7.46
C GLY A 9 9.05 -69.63 7.94
N ARG A 10 8.38 -68.51 8.30
CA ARG A 10 6.90 -68.38 8.40
C ARG A 10 6.38 -67.01 8.83
N ALA A 11 7.23 -65.99 9.02
CA ALA A 11 6.78 -64.63 9.43
C ALA A 11 6.77 -63.56 8.31
N ARG A 12 6.97 -63.93 7.03
CA ARG A 12 7.11 -62.95 5.92
C ARG A 12 5.99 -62.94 4.88
N ARG A 13 4.87 -63.63 5.10
CA ARG A 13 3.75 -63.66 4.14
C ARG A 13 2.49 -62.86 4.52
N ALA A 14 2.36 -62.33 5.74
CA ALA A 14 1.16 -61.58 6.17
C ALA A 14 1.28 -60.04 6.06
N VAL A 15 2.48 -59.49 5.79
CA VAL A 15 2.68 -58.02 5.75
C VAL A 15 2.50 -57.43 4.34
N LYS A 16 2.51 -58.27 3.28
CA LYS A 16 2.40 -57.79 1.89
C LYS A 16 0.95 -57.60 1.40
N GLU A 17 -0.04 -58.24 2.02
CA GLU A 17 -1.46 -58.09 1.60
C GLU A 17 -2.18 -56.91 2.29
N ALA A 18 -1.63 -56.36 3.39
CA ALA A 18 -2.19 -55.17 4.04
C ALA A 18 -1.73 -53.83 3.41
N LYS A 19 -0.74 -53.85 2.51
CA LYS A 19 -0.25 -52.65 1.81
C LYS A 19 -0.93 -52.36 0.48
N ALA A 20 -1.54 -53.37 -0.17
CA ALA A 20 -2.19 -53.18 -1.47
C ALA A 20 -3.61 -52.58 -1.39
N LYS A 21 -4.23 -52.50 -0.20
CA LYS A 21 -5.57 -51.90 -0.01
C LYS A 21 -5.56 -50.44 0.48
N LYS A 22 -4.39 -49.82 0.66
CA LYS A 22 -4.27 -48.41 1.11
C LYS A 22 -3.82 -47.43 0.02
N GLU A 23 -3.42 -47.92 -1.15
CA GLU A 23 -2.94 -47.06 -2.25
C GLU A 23 -4.05 -46.67 -3.24
N GLU A 24 -5.17 -47.40 -3.31
CA GLU A 24 -6.30 -47.03 -4.18
C GLU A 24 -7.13 -45.86 -3.63
N ASP A 25 -7.21 -45.68 -2.31
CA ASP A 25 -7.95 -44.57 -1.67
C ASP A 25 -7.15 -43.26 -1.61
N SER A 26 -5.83 -43.31 -1.81
CA SER A 26 -4.97 -42.13 -1.78
C SER A 26 -4.92 -41.40 -3.12
N HIS A 27 -5.11 -42.09 -4.24
CA HIS A 27 -4.96 -41.49 -5.57
C HIS A 27 -6.20 -40.71 -6.01
N THR A 28 -7.39 -41.12 -5.57
CA THR A 28 -8.67 -40.45 -5.83
C THR A 28 -8.84 -39.15 -5.02
N VAL A 29 -8.27 -39.07 -3.83
CA VAL A 29 -8.38 -37.88 -2.96
C VAL A 29 -7.47 -36.74 -3.43
N VAL A 30 -6.29 -37.04 -3.99
CA VAL A 30 -5.37 -36.02 -4.51
C VAL A 30 -5.90 -35.41 -5.81
N ALA A 31 -6.47 -36.21 -6.72
CA ALA A 31 -7.07 -35.70 -7.95
C ALA A 31 -8.30 -34.81 -7.72
N ALA A 32 -9.08 -35.07 -6.66
CA ALA A 32 -10.24 -34.27 -6.29
C ALA A 32 -9.89 -32.96 -5.56
N ALA A 33 -8.70 -32.87 -4.95
CA ALA A 33 -8.23 -31.66 -4.26
C ALA A 33 -7.68 -30.62 -5.26
N ASP A 34 -6.94 -31.05 -6.28
CA ASP A 34 -6.40 -30.15 -7.33
C ASP A 34 -7.52 -29.48 -8.14
N GLN A 35 -8.57 -30.22 -8.52
CA GLN A 35 -9.70 -29.66 -9.28
C GLN A 35 -10.50 -28.60 -8.50
N ARG A 36 -10.52 -28.66 -7.16
CA ARG A 36 -11.20 -27.64 -6.33
C ARG A 36 -10.36 -26.37 -6.17
N GLN A 37 -9.05 -26.48 -6.27
CA GLN A 37 -8.15 -25.35 -6.11
C GLN A 37 -8.03 -24.53 -7.40
N GLU A 38 -8.04 -25.17 -8.57
CA GLU A 38 -8.07 -24.50 -9.87
C GLU A 38 -9.37 -23.69 -10.07
N GLY A 39 -10.54 -24.27 -9.75
CA GLY A 39 -11.80 -23.54 -9.80
C GLY A 39 -11.86 -22.34 -8.85
N SER A 40 -11.13 -22.39 -7.73
CA SER A 40 -11.00 -21.26 -6.80
C SER A 40 -10.10 -20.15 -7.35
N LEU A 41 -8.99 -20.51 -8.02
CA LEU A 41 -8.03 -19.56 -8.56
C LEU A 41 -8.59 -18.85 -9.81
N GLU A 42 -9.26 -19.61 -10.67
CA GLU A 42 -9.87 -19.11 -11.90
C GLU A 42 -11.09 -18.23 -11.60
N ALA A 43 -11.90 -18.60 -10.61
CA ALA A 43 -12.96 -17.73 -10.08
C ALA A 43 -12.39 -16.47 -9.39
N GLN A 44 -11.21 -16.54 -8.77
CA GLN A 44 -10.52 -15.35 -8.22
C GLN A 44 -10.03 -14.43 -9.34
N MET A 45 -9.43 -14.98 -10.39
CA MET A 45 -8.98 -14.22 -11.56
C MET A 45 -10.15 -13.56 -12.30
N GLN A 46 -11.28 -14.26 -12.48
CA GLN A 46 -12.48 -13.69 -13.09
C GLN A 46 -13.10 -12.56 -12.25
N ARG A 47 -13.09 -12.67 -10.90
CA ARG A 47 -13.51 -11.55 -10.03
C ARG A 47 -12.62 -10.31 -10.19
N HIS A 48 -11.32 -10.49 -10.44
CA HIS A 48 -10.43 -9.35 -10.69
C HIS A 48 -10.69 -8.67 -12.04
N GLN A 49 -11.11 -9.42 -13.07
CA GLN A 49 -11.40 -8.88 -14.40
C GLN A 49 -12.76 -8.17 -14.48
N ILE A 50 -13.80 -8.66 -13.80
CA ILE A 50 -15.13 -8.03 -13.81
C ILE A 50 -15.10 -6.64 -13.15
N ASN A 51 -14.26 -6.44 -12.12
CA ASN A 51 -14.07 -5.14 -11.47
C ASN A 51 -13.29 -4.11 -12.31
N ALA A 52 -12.70 -4.51 -13.45
CA ALA A 52 -11.94 -3.62 -14.32
C ALA A 52 -12.81 -2.93 -15.39
N ILE A 53 -14.03 -3.44 -15.66
CA ILE A 53 -14.83 -3.04 -16.84
C ILE A 53 -16.05 -2.18 -16.47
N THR A 54 -16.64 -2.35 -15.28
CA THR A 54 -17.56 -1.33 -14.76
C THR A 54 -16.76 -0.09 -14.42
N GLU A 55 -17.08 1.05 -15.05
CA GLU A 55 -16.61 2.39 -14.69
C GLU A 55 -16.32 2.43 -13.20
N LYS A 56 -15.03 2.37 -12.88
CA LYS A 56 -14.55 2.25 -11.51
C LYS A 56 -15.00 3.52 -10.83
N LYS A 57 -16.16 3.48 -10.16
CA LYS A 57 -16.50 4.37 -9.07
C LYS A 57 -15.43 4.10 -8.03
N CYS A 58 -14.28 4.75 -8.20
CA CYS A 58 -13.26 4.88 -7.19
C CYS A 58 -14.02 5.42 -6.00
N CYS A 59 -14.28 4.53 -5.05
CA CYS A 59 -14.90 4.92 -3.82
C CYS A 59 -14.02 6.02 -3.23
N LEU A 60 -14.57 7.23 -3.11
CA LEU A 60 -13.91 8.41 -2.53
C LEU A 60 -13.81 8.25 -1.00
N HIS A 61 -13.43 7.05 -0.53
CA HIS A 61 -13.34 6.76 0.89
C HIS A 61 -12.25 7.66 1.49
N GLY A 62 -12.67 8.54 2.40
CA GLY A 62 -11.78 9.47 3.09
C GLY A 62 -11.38 10.73 2.33
N ILE A 63 -11.92 10.95 1.13
CA ILE A 63 -11.76 12.22 0.42
C ILE A 63 -13.05 13.00 0.65
N ALA A 64 -12.96 14.13 1.37
CA ALA A 64 -14.07 15.07 1.42
C ALA A 64 -14.45 15.41 -0.03
N PRO A 65 -15.73 15.45 -0.43
CA PRO A 65 -16.09 15.68 -1.82
C PRO A 65 -15.51 17.03 -2.28
N VAL A 66 -14.43 16.97 -3.07
CA VAL A 66 -13.74 18.13 -3.64
C VAL A 66 -14.36 18.38 -5.02
N SER A 67 -14.71 19.63 -5.32
CA SER A 67 -15.22 19.96 -6.65
C SER A 67 -14.13 19.70 -7.71
N PRO A 68 -14.47 19.32 -8.95
CA PRO A 68 -13.47 19.13 -10.01
C PRO A 68 -12.56 20.36 -10.23
N SER A 69 -13.11 21.56 -10.07
CA SER A 69 -12.35 22.81 -10.12
C SER A 69 -11.33 22.93 -8.97
N ASP A 70 -11.72 22.52 -7.76
CA ASP A 70 -10.82 22.56 -6.61
C ASP A 70 -9.69 21.52 -6.74
N VAL A 71 -9.98 20.34 -7.29
CA VAL A 71 -8.94 19.33 -7.59
C VAL A 71 -7.92 19.91 -8.56
N LYS A 72 -8.36 20.59 -9.63
CA LYS A 72 -7.45 21.24 -10.58
C LYS A 72 -6.56 22.28 -9.90
N ILE A 73 -7.14 23.16 -9.09
CA ILE A 73 -6.38 24.20 -8.36
C ILE A 73 -5.36 23.56 -7.41
N CYS A 74 -5.74 22.49 -6.70
CA CYS A 74 -4.83 21.78 -5.81
C CYS A 74 -3.67 21.11 -6.58
N ASN A 75 -3.95 20.52 -7.74
CA ASN A 75 -2.92 19.92 -8.58
C ASN A 75 -1.96 20.96 -9.15
N ASP A 76 -2.47 22.10 -9.63
CA ASP A 76 -1.65 23.21 -10.11
C ASP A 76 -0.73 23.73 -8.99
N PHE A 77 -1.28 23.90 -7.79
CA PHE A 77 -0.52 24.22 -6.58
C PHE A 77 0.58 23.20 -6.27
N ILE A 78 0.25 21.89 -6.24
CA ILE A 78 1.21 20.82 -5.96
C ILE A 78 2.35 20.81 -6.98
N HIS A 79 2.02 20.92 -8.27
CA HIS A 79 3.03 20.96 -9.33
C HIS A 79 3.95 22.17 -9.20
N LYS A 80 3.39 23.35 -8.93
CA LYS A 80 4.19 24.56 -8.69
C LYS A 80 5.09 24.40 -7.48
N PHE A 81 4.58 23.83 -6.39
CA PHE A 81 5.34 23.58 -5.17
C PHE A 81 6.52 22.65 -5.45
N ILE A 82 6.27 21.52 -6.12
CA ILE A 82 7.30 20.53 -6.49
C ILE A 82 8.36 21.17 -7.41
N ALA A 83 7.95 21.96 -8.40
CA ALA A 83 8.88 22.61 -9.31
C ALA A 83 9.92 23.47 -8.57
N VAL A 84 9.47 24.26 -7.59
CA VAL A 84 10.37 25.08 -6.75
C VAL A 84 11.19 24.18 -5.82
N LEU A 85 10.57 23.19 -5.19
CA LEU A 85 11.24 22.27 -4.27
C LEU A 85 12.44 21.57 -4.95
N THR A 86 12.27 21.14 -6.21
CA THR A 86 13.32 20.42 -6.95
C THR A 86 14.45 21.30 -7.49
N SER A 87 14.35 22.63 -7.37
CA SER A 87 15.38 23.56 -7.86
C SER A 87 16.46 23.91 -6.84
N ILE A 88 16.32 23.49 -5.58
CA ILE A 88 17.17 23.88 -4.46
C ILE A 88 17.74 22.62 -3.80
N GLU A 89 19.03 22.66 -3.41
CA GLU A 89 19.74 21.49 -2.87
C GLU A 89 19.37 21.18 -1.42
N ASP A 90 19.22 22.18 -0.55
CA ASP A 90 18.83 21.97 0.85
C ASP A 90 17.31 21.77 0.99
N LEU A 91 16.92 20.73 1.73
CA LEU A 91 15.51 20.37 1.88
C LEU A 91 14.72 21.44 2.65
N SER A 92 15.24 21.95 3.77
CA SER A 92 14.52 22.92 4.59
C SER A 92 14.35 24.25 3.86
N ASP A 93 15.41 24.70 3.20
CA ASP A 93 15.40 25.93 2.41
C ASP A 93 14.49 25.79 1.18
N SER A 94 14.51 24.63 0.52
CA SER A 94 13.63 24.36 -0.63
C SER A 94 12.15 24.37 -0.25
N PHE A 95 11.78 23.78 0.90
CA PHE A 95 10.41 23.87 1.42
C PHE A 95 10.04 25.30 1.79
N THR A 96 10.95 26.06 2.40
CA THR A 96 10.71 27.46 2.77
C THR A 96 10.49 28.32 1.53
N ALA A 97 11.31 28.14 0.50
CA ALA A 97 11.19 28.84 -0.79
C ALA A 97 9.90 28.45 -1.53
N ALA A 98 9.61 27.15 -1.64
CA ALA A 98 8.38 26.66 -2.27
C ALA A 98 7.12 27.18 -1.56
N THR A 99 7.17 27.24 -0.23
CA THR A 99 6.10 27.85 0.57
C THR A 99 5.95 29.33 0.28
N ALA A 100 7.05 30.10 0.27
CA ALA A 100 7.01 31.53 0.02
C ALA A 100 6.38 31.85 -1.35
N VAL A 101 6.85 31.18 -2.41
CA VAL A 101 6.36 31.36 -3.78
C VAL A 101 4.88 30.98 -3.90
N THR A 102 4.51 29.80 -3.41
CA THR A 102 3.13 29.31 -3.58
C THR A 102 2.14 30.02 -2.67
N LYS A 103 2.56 30.56 -1.52
CA LYS A 103 1.66 31.24 -0.59
C LYS A 103 1.15 32.58 -1.12
N GLU A 104 1.96 33.28 -1.91
CA GLU A 104 1.55 34.51 -2.57
C GLU A 104 0.53 34.24 -3.69
N GLU A 105 0.78 33.20 -4.49
CA GLU A 105 -0.04 32.87 -5.67
C GLU A 105 -1.32 32.08 -5.30
N TYR A 106 -1.28 31.23 -4.28
CA TYR A 106 -2.35 30.30 -3.90
C TYR A 106 -2.86 30.56 -2.46
N THR A 107 -3.13 31.81 -2.12
CA THR A 107 -3.63 32.21 -0.80
C THR A 107 -4.88 31.42 -0.35
N ASP A 108 -5.81 31.16 -1.27
CA ASP A 108 -7.02 30.36 -1.04
C ASP A 108 -6.72 28.90 -0.67
N VAL A 109 -5.65 28.33 -1.23
CA VAL A 109 -5.25 26.96 -0.90
C VAL A 109 -4.79 26.89 0.55
N TYR A 110 -3.94 27.83 0.96
CA TYR A 110 -3.42 27.90 2.34
C TYR A 110 -4.49 28.21 3.38
N SER A 111 -5.60 28.85 3.00
CA SER A 111 -6.66 29.22 3.94
C SER A 111 -7.68 28.10 4.18
N PHE A 112 -8.11 27.38 3.13
CA PHE A 112 -9.16 26.36 3.30
C PHE A 112 -9.02 25.07 2.47
N LYS A 113 -8.01 24.93 1.59
CA LYS A 113 -7.86 23.72 0.74
C LYS A 113 -6.66 22.82 1.07
N LEU A 114 -5.83 23.16 2.06
CA LEU A 114 -4.67 22.33 2.42
C LEU A 114 -5.06 20.88 2.80
N GLU A 115 -6.23 20.64 3.39
CA GLU A 115 -6.71 19.29 3.66
C GLU A 115 -7.00 18.50 2.38
N SER A 116 -7.51 19.18 1.34
CA SER A 116 -7.71 18.58 0.01
C SER A 116 -6.36 18.27 -0.65
N VAL A 117 -5.38 19.17 -0.53
CA VAL A 117 -4.00 18.92 -1.00
C VAL A 117 -3.41 17.68 -0.33
N VAL A 118 -3.52 17.56 1.00
CA VAL A 118 -3.05 16.37 1.73
C VAL A 118 -3.75 15.10 1.23
N SER A 119 -5.06 15.15 1.04
CA SER A 119 -5.84 14.02 0.52
C SER A 119 -5.39 13.57 -0.87
N ILE A 120 -5.15 14.52 -1.78
CA ILE A 120 -4.66 14.26 -3.14
C ILE A 120 -3.26 13.61 -3.08
N LEU A 121 -2.34 14.18 -2.30
CA LEU A 121 -0.99 13.63 -2.13
C LEU A 121 -1.03 12.19 -1.56
N LEU A 122 -1.94 11.92 -0.62
CA LEU A 122 -2.12 10.58 -0.06
C LEU A 122 -2.64 9.58 -1.10
N SER A 123 -3.61 10.01 -1.92
CA SER A 123 -4.16 9.22 -3.02
C SER A 123 -3.09 8.90 -4.08
N ASP A 124 -2.41 9.92 -4.59
CA ASP A 124 -1.40 9.78 -5.64
C ASP A 124 -0.19 8.99 -5.15
N GLY A 125 0.21 9.22 -3.90
CA GLY A 125 1.25 8.46 -3.23
C GLY A 125 0.92 6.98 -3.10
N THR A 126 -0.32 6.65 -2.73
CA THR A 126 -0.80 5.26 -2.67
C THR A 126 -0.79 4.63 -4.06
N GLN A 127 -1.27 5.36 -5.07
CA GLN A 127 -1.23 4.89 -6.46
C GLN A 127 0.21 4.63 -6.92
N CYS A 128 1.17 5.48 -6.53
CA CYS A 128 2.59 5.29 -6.82
C CYS A 128 3.14 4.00 -6.20
N ILE A 129 2.74 3.66 -4.96
CA ILE A 129 3.12 2.37 -4.33
C ILE A 129 2.57 1.20 -5.13
N LEU A 130 1.29 1.26 -5.53
CA LEU A 130 0.63 0.17 -6.26
C LEU A 130 1.28 -0.13 -7.61
N VAL A 131 1.86 0.89 -8.27
CA VAL A 131 2.60 0.73 -9.53
C VAL A 131 4.11 0.53 -9.34
N GLY A 132 4.59 0.43 -8.09
CA GLY A 132 6.00 0.20 -7.76
C GLY A 132 6.91 1.43 -7.85
N ASN A 133 6.37 2.64 -8.00
CA ASN A 133 7.13 3.89 -8.03
C ASN A 133 7.36 4.43 -6.61
N ASN A 134 8.22 3.74 -5.85
CA ASN A 134 8.49 4.05 -4.45
C ASN A 134 9.15 5.44 -4.25
N LYS A 135 9.94 5.91 -5.23
CA LYS A 135 10.59 7.22 -5.15
C LYS A 135 9.56 8.35 -5.15
N LEU A 136 8.61 8.31 -6.08
CA LEU A 136 7.56 9.32 -6.17
C LEU A 136 6.56 9.19 -5.01
N ALA A 137 6.23 7.95 -4.61
CA ALA A 137 5.44 7.71 -3.41
C ALA A 137 6.09 8.33 -2.16
N ARG A 138 7.41 8.29 -2.05
CA ARG A 138 8.11 8.92 -0.92
C ARG A 138 7.99 10.44 -0.97
N LEU A 139 8.19 11.06 -2.13
CA LEU A 139 8.01 12.50 -2.31
C LEU A 139 6.61 12.95 -1.87
N TYR A 140 5.56 12.26 -2.32
CA TYR A 140 4.19 12.59 -1.94
C TYR A 140 3.93 12.41 -0.43
N ALA A 141 4.54 11.42 0.23
CA ALA A 141 4.42 11.24 1.67
C ALA A 141 5.10 12.39 2.45
N VAL A 142 6.28 12.81 2.00
CA VAL A 142 7.03 13.94 2.60
C VAL A 142 6.21 15.23 2.46
N LEU A 143 5.64 15.50 1.29
CA LEU A 143 4.78 16.66 1.05
C LEU A 143 3.50 16.62 1.90
N ALA A 144 2.82 15.47 1.96
CA ALA A 144 1.63 15.30 2.79
C ALA A 144 1.95 15.55 4.27
N CYS A 145 3.05 14.98 4.77
CA CYS A 145 3.51 15.21 6.14
C CYS A 145 3.85 16.68 6.41
N HIS A 146 4.47 17.36 5.43
CA HIS A 146 4.77 18.79 5.55
C HIS A 146 3.49 19.61 5.70
N PHE A 147 2.49 19.40 4.84
CA PHE A 147 1.23 20.14 4.92
C PHE A 147 0.39 19.76 6.16
N GLU A 148 0.44 18.51 6.63
CA GLU A 148 -0.16 18.12 7.92
C GLU A 148 0.43 18.91 9.10
N GLU A 149 1.76 19.03 9.16
CA GLU A 149 2.44 19.83 10.18
C GLU A 149 2.15 21.32 10.01
N TRP A 150 2.05 21.83 8.77
CA TRP A 150 1.65 23.21 8.48
C TRP A 150 0.24 23.51 8.99
N ILE A 151 -0.73 22.65 8.67
CA ILE A 151 -2.11 22.76 9.15
C ILE A 151 -2.12 22.78 10.69
N ALA A 152 -1.39 21.87 11.34
CA ALA A 152 -1.35 21.78 12.79
C ALA A 152 -0.74 23.02 13.46
N VAL A 153 0.32 23.59 12.89
CA VAL A 153 1.05 24.74 13.49
C VAL A 153 0.44 26.07 13.11
N LYS A 154 0.14 26.29 11.83
CA LYS A 154 -0.24 27.62 11.29
C LYS A 154 -1.75 27.82 11.20
N VAL A 155 -2.50 26.79 10.84
CA VAL A 155 -3.95 26.90 10.62
C VAL A 155 -4.70 26.65 11.94
N ARG A 156 -4.54 25.46 12.51
CA ARG A 156 -5.26 25.02 13.70
C ARG A 156 -4.60 25.44 15.01
N LYS A 157 -3.30 25.79 14.98
CA LYS A 157 -2.49 26.16 16.15
C LYS A 157 -2.53 25.12 17.28
N THR A 158 -2.69 23.84 16.92
CA THR A 158 -2.71 22.70 17.86
C THR A 158 -1.31 22.25 18.24
N LYS A 159 -0.28 22.73 17.54
CA LYS A 159 1.14 22.48 17.84
C LYS A 159 1.91 23.80 17.83
N PRO A 160 2.90 23.97 18.72
CA PRO A 160 3.69 25.20 18.79
C PRO A 160 4.76 25.28 17.71
N ILE A 161 5.33 24.14 17.30
CA ILE A 161 6.53 24.07 16.44
C ILE A 161 6.34 23.00 15.37
N PHE A 162 6.94 23.25 14.20
CA PHE A 162 6.97 22.35 13.06
C PHE A 162 7.95 21.19 13.30
N SER A 163 7.49 19.95 13.18
CA SER A 163 8.31 18.76 13.46
C SER A 163 9.07 18.28 12.22
N TRP A 164 10.16 18.96 11.85
CA TRP A 164 11.00 18.59 10.70
C TRP A 164 11.53 17.15 10.75
N SER A 165 11.78 16.61 11.94
CA SER A 165 12.22 15.23 12.14
C SER A 165 11.32 14.21 11.43
N LYS A 166 10.00 14.40 11.44
CA LYS A 166 9.05 13.50 10.76
C LYS A 166 9.14 13.58 9.24
N VAL A 167 9.42 14.77 8.72
CA VAL A 167 9.58 15.02 7.30
C VAL A 167 10.86 14.31 6.81
N TYR A 168 11.96 14.45 7.56
CA TYR A 168 13.22 13.76 7.26
C TYR A 168 13.12 12.24 7.40
N GLU A 169 12.44 11.72 8.42
CA GLU A 169 12.22 10.28 8.60
C GLU A 169 11.53 9.66 7.37
N LEU A 170 10.59 10.38 6.75
CA LEU A 170 9.92 9.92 5.55
C LEU A 170 10.81 9.97 4.31
N LEU A 171 11.78 10.88 4.22
CA LEU A 171 12.67 11.04 3.06
C LEU A 171 13.61 9.86 2.85
N ASP A 172 14.01 9.19 3.94
CA ASP A 172 14.87 8.00 3.91
C ASP A 172 14.12 6.70 4.27
N SER A 173 12.78 6.77 4.34
CA SER A 173 11.95 5.65 4.76
C SER A 173 12.05 4.44 3.82
N ASP A 174 12.07 3.25 4.42
CA ASP A 174 11.85 1.99 3.72
C ASP A 174 10.38 1.84 3.28
N ILE A 175 10.12 0.86 2.42
CA ILE A 175 8.78 0.63 1.87
C ILE A 175 7.75 0.26 2.95
N HIS A 176 8.16 -0.41 4.02
CA HIS A 176 7.26 -0.80 5.10
C HIS A 176 6.79 0.41 5.91
N THR A 177 7.71 1.32 6.21
CA THR A 177 7.45 2.60 6.87
C THR A 177 6.55 3.47 6.01
N LEU A 178 6.84 3.52 4.69
CA LEU A 178 6.02 4.27 3.74
C LEU A 178 4.59 3.71 3.64
N VAL A 179 4.42 2.40 3.48
CA VAL A 179 3.10 1.75 3.47
C VAL A 179 2.34 1.98 4.79
N SER A 180 3.04 1.91 5.93
CA SER A 180 2.48 2.21 7.25
C SER A 180 2.00 3.66 7.36
N TYR A 181 2.76 4.61 6.81
CA TYR A 181 2.39 6.02 6.76
C TYR A 181 1.08 6.25 6.02
N TYR A 182 0.94 5.70 4.80
CA TYR A 182 -0.28 5.83 3.99
C TYR A 182 -1.46 5.11 4.63
N ARG A 183 -1.28 3.87 5.09
CA ARG A 183 -2.35 3.06 5.70
C ARG A 183 -2.98 3.74 6.90
N LYS A 184 -2.22 4.47 7.72
CA LYS A 184 -2.74 5.18 8.90
C LYS A 184 -3.59 6.41 8.56
N ARG A 185 -3.51 6.91 7.33
CA ARG A 185 -4.13 8.17 6.90
C ARG A 185 -5.27 8.01 5.91
N ILE A 186 -5.41 6.83 5.32
CA ILE A 186 -6.56 6.48 4.51
C ILE A 186 -7.62 5.90 5.45
N PRO A 187 -8.74 6.60 5.68
CA PRO A 187 -9.82 6.08 6.51
C PRO A 187 -10.36 4.78 5.90
N VAL A 188 -10.19 3.67 6.63
CA VAL A 188 -10.94 2.45 6.37
C VAL A 188 -12.26 2.59 7.12
N HIS A 189 -13.33 2.89 6.39
CA HIS A 189 -14.67 2.66 6.92
C HIS A 189 -14.85 1.14 7.03
N ALA A 190 -14.84 0.63 8.25
CA ALA A 190 -15.18 -0.75 8.57
C ALA A 190 -16.70 -0.87 8.78
#